data_AF-A0A9R0UT97-F1
#
_entry.id   AF-A0A9R0UT97-F1
#
_cell.length_a   1.000
_cell.length_b   1.000
_cell.length_c   1.000
_cell.angle_alpha   90.00
_cell.angle_beta   90.00
_cell.angle_gamma   90.00
#
_symmetry.space_group_name_H-M   'P 1'
#
loop_
_entity.id
_entity.type
_entity.pdbx_description
1 polymer ?
#
loop_
_entity_poly.entity_id
_entity_poly.type
_entity_poly.pdbx_seq_one_letter_code
_entity_poly.pdbx_strand_id
1 'polypeptide(L)'
;MGDYTIRISTSLIEQLARDDEKQVKRRTRKPKPRKVVEQPEDIEPKSSPAPVLPFPPPMYLPVTPAPPPPSPAIQVVEAIGAVVAESEKVLEKLHKKEAMMREELTKRAKELAGNPSPCTDERAGCAECYRSNMQDPLKCAEAVKRFEACVRMARRSGGAMGAAQ
;
A
#
# COMPACT_ATOMS: atom_id res chain seq x y z
N MET A 1 19.70 -28.99 1.23
CA MET A 1 18.91 -27.74 1.28
C MET A 1 17.74 -28.04 2.20
N GLY A 2 17.65 -27.37 3.35
CA GLY A 2 16.70 -27.72 4.41
C GLY A 2 15.28 -27.29 4.09
N ASP A 3 14.35 -28.17 4.43
CA ASP A 3 12.90 -28.09 4.29
C ASP A 3 12.33 -27.16 5.37
N TYR A 4 12.24 -25.88 5.06
CA TYR A 4 11.60 -24.90 5.93
C TYR A 4 10.08 -25.02 5.84
N THR A 5 9.46 -25.62 6.86
CA THR A 5 8.01 -25.59 7.04
C THR A 5 7.62 -24.38 7.87
N ILE A 6 7.01 -23.38 7.24
CA ILE A 6 6.51 -22.19 7.95
C ILE A 6 5.21 -22.57 8.64
N ARG A 7 5.22 -22.59 9.98
CA ARG A 7 4.01 -22.77 10.79
C ARG A 7 3.46 -21.41 11.18
N ILE A 8 2.40 -20.99 10.52
CA ILE A 8 1.68 -19.75 10.86
C ILE A 8 0.67 -20.07 11.96
N SER A 9 0.75 -19.36 13.08
CA SER A 9 -0.22 -19.50 14.16
C SER A 9 -1.53 -18.82 13.80
N THR A 10 -2.65 -19.40 14.21
CA THR A 10 -3.99 -18.83 14.01
C THR A 10 -4.15 -17.46 14.67
N SER A 11 -3.45 -17.24 15.79
CA SER A 11 -3.37 -15.93 16.45
C SER A 11 -2.75 -14.85 15.55
N LEU A 12 -1.76 -15.18 14.71
CA LEU A 12 -1.15 -14.23 13.79
C LEU A 12 -2.15 -13.83 12.69
N ILE A 13 -2.93 -14.80 12.20
CA ILE A 13 -3.96 -14.57 11.18
C ILE A 13 -5.04 -13.62 11.71
N GLU A 14 -5.50 -13.83 12.96
CA GLU A 14 -6.48 -12.94 13.59
C GLU A 14 -5.93 -11.53 13.85
N GLN A 15 -4.65 -11.38 14.18
CA GLN A 15 -4.02 -10.07 14.35
C GLN A 15 -3.93 -9.32 13.02
N LEU A 16 -3.49 -10.00 11.96
CA LEU A 16 -3.42 -9.41 10.61
C LEU A 16 -4.80 -9.01 10.08
N ALA A 17 -5.84 -9.81 10.35
CA ALA A 17 -7.21 -9.49 9.97
C ALA A 17 -7.78 -8.27 10.71
N ARG A 18 -7.33 -7.99 11.94
CA ARG A 18 -7.80 -6.84 12.75
C ARG A 18 -7.00 -5.56 12.53
N ASP A 19 -5.74 -5.66 12.10
CA ASP A 19 -4.90 -4.48 11.85
C ASP A 19 -5.42 -3.67 10.64
N ASP A 20 -6.04 -4.35 9.68
CA ASP A 20 -6.69 -3.73 8.51
C ASP A 20 -7.94 -2.90 8.89
N GLU A 21 -8.64 -3.27 9.98
CA GLU A 21 -9.89 -2.60 10.41
C GLU A 21 -9.68 -1.46 11.43
N LYS A 22 -8.52 -1.35 12.09
CA LYS A 22 -8.37 -0.51 13.29
C LYS A 22 -8.02 0.96 13.08
N GLN A 23 -7.84 1.44 11.84
CA GLN A 23 -7.58 2.87 11.59
C GLN A 23 -8.80 3.67 11.08
N VAL A 24 -9.97 3.06 10.88
CA VAL A 24 -11.11 3.74 10.24
C VAL A 24 -12.43 3.55 10.98
N LYS A 25 -12.55 3.92 12.26
CA LYS A 25 -13.88 3.98 12.92
C LYS A 25 -14.11 5.28 13.71
N ARG A 26 -14.48 6.29 12.92
CA ARG A 26 -15.41 7.41 13.15
C ARG A 26 -16.24 7.34 14.45
N ARG A 27 -16.19 8.41 15.26
CA ARG A 27 -17.28 8.83 16.14
C ARG A 27 -18.34 9.57 15.31
N THR A 28 -19.53 9.00 15.11
CA THR A 28 -20.79 9.79 15.03
C THR A 28 -22.00 8.92 15.35
N ARG A 29 -22.83 9.37 16.30
CA ARG A 29 -24.05 8.71 16.77
C ARG A 29 -25.27 9.04 15.87
N LYS A 30 -25.93 7.97 15.41
CA LYS A 30 -27.35 7.73 15.02
C LYS A 30 -28.31 8.90 14.69
N PRO A 31 -29.08 8.80 13.58
CA PRO A 31 -30.44 9.33 13.47
C PRO A 31 -31.53 8.23 13.61
N LYS A 32 -32.69 8.61 14.14
CA LYS A 32 -33.91 7.80 14.37
C LYS A 32 -34.78 7.66 13.09
N PRO A 33 -35.69 6.65 13.03
CA PRO A 33 -36.30 6.17 11.79
C PRO A 33 -37.50 7.00 11.29
N ARG A 34 -37.70 6.97 9.96
CA ARG A 34 -38.83 7.54 9.21
C ARG A 34 -40.12 6.76 9.45
N LYS A 35 -41.26 7.47 9.52
CA LYS A 35 -42.60 6.90 9.33
C LYS A 35 -42.96 6.96 7.84
N VAL A 36 -43.45 5.85 7.32
CA VAL A 36 -44.18 5.71 6.05
C VAL A 36 -45.68 5.77 6.38
N VAL A 37 -46.49 6.11 5.36
CA VAL A 37 -47.95 5.93 5.16
C VAL A 37 -48.55 7.29 4.78
N GLU A 38 -49.39 7.50 3.77
CA GLU A 38 -49.91 6.80 2.59
C GLU A 38 -50.91 7.84 2.03
N GLN A 39 -50.88 8.15 0.73
CA GLN A 39 -52.03 8.81 0.08
C GLN A 39 -52.98 7.71 -0.38
N PRO A 40 -54.29 7.95 -0.28
CA PRO A 40 -55.05 8.00 -1.53
C PRO A 40 -56.07 9.13 -1.65
N GLU A 41 -56.36 9.38 -2.93
CA GLU A 41 -57.24 10.31 -3.61
C GLU A 41 -58.69 10.36 -3.08
N ASP A 42 -59.32 11.54 -3.16
CA ASP A 42 -60.79 11.67 -3.25
C ASP A 42 -61.19 12.95 -4.01
N ILE A 43 -62.28 12.86 -4.77
CA ILE A 43 -62.66 13.65 -5.94
C ILE A 43 -63.89 14.54 -5.61
N GLU A 44 -63.79 15.85 -5.92
CA GLU A 44 -64.89 16.81 -6.26
C GLU A 44 -65.98 17.18 -5.19
N PRO A 45 -66.92 18.12 -5.46
CA PRO A 45 -66.73 19.57 -5.71
C PRO A 45 -67.74 20.46 -4.91
N LYS A 46 -67.46 21.75 -4.66
CA LYS A 46 -68.56 22.70 -4.31
C LYS A 46 -68.26 24.19 -4.52
N SER A 47 -68.83 24.72 -5.61
CA SER A 47 -69.63 25.95 -5.76
C SER A 47 -69.40 27.15 -4.82
N SER A 48 -68.91 28.28 -5.35
CA SER A 48 -69.71 29.50 -5.64
C SER A 48 -68.81 30.71 -5.99
N PRO A 49 -69.25 31.67 -6.85
CA PRO A 49 -68.39 32.70 -7.43
C PRO A 49 -68.56 34.10 -6.80
N ALA A 50 -67.49 34.90 -6.79
CA ALA A 50 -67.51 36.34 -6.50
C ALA A 50 -66.55 37.08 -7.47
N PRO A 51 -66.76 38.38 -7.77
CA PRO A 51 -66.51 38.97 -9.09
C PRO A 51 -65.04 39.26 -9.40
N VAL A 52 -64.67 39.00 -10.66
CA VAL A 52 -63.33 39.17 -11.24
C VAL A 52 -63.15 40.61 -11.74
N LEU A 53 -62.15 41.31 -11.23
CA LEU A 53 -61.58 42.50 -11.88
C LEU A 53 -60.70 42.05 -13.06
N PRO A 54 -60.73 42.72 -14.23
CA PRO A 54 -60.01 42.24 -15.41
C PRO A 54 -58.49 42.34 -15.22
N PHE A 55 -57.85 41.19 -15.06
CA PHE A 55 -56.39 41.05 -15.09
C PHE A 55 -55.92 40.99 -16.56
N PRO A 56 -54.80 41.62 -16.95
CA PRO A 56 -54.28 41.56 -18.31
C PRO A 56 -53.92 40.10 -18.71
N PRO A 57 -54.01 39.74 -20.00
CA PRO A 57 -53.78 38.37 -20.44
C PRO A 57 -52.35 37.90 -20.13
N PRO A 58 -52.17 36.66 -19.64
CA PRO A 58 -50.84 36.14 -19.35
C PRO A 58 -50.08 35.91 -20.66
N MET A 59 -48.89 36.49 -20.76
CA MET A 59 -47.94 36.19 -21.83
C MET A 59 -47.38 34.80 -21.60
N TYR A 60 -47.78 33.83 -22.42
CA TYR A 60 -47.20 32.48 -22.40
C TYR A 60 -45.81 32.54 -23.05
N LEU A 61 -44.76 32.42 -22.24
CA LEU A 61 -43.43 32.09 -22.74
C LEU A 61 -43.43 30.62 -23.19
N PRO A 62 -42.76 30.26 -24.31
CA PRO A 62 -42.63 28.87 -24.71
C PRO A 62 -41.89 28.11 -23.62
N VAL A 63 -42.56 27.11 -23.04
CA VAL A 63 -41.94 26.14 -22.16
C VAL A 63 -40.98 25.33 -23.03
N THR A 64 -39.68 25.62 -22.93
CA THR A 64 -38.66 24.72 -23.46
C THR A 64 -38.77 23.40 -22.69
N PRO A 65 -39.00 22.26 -23.36
CA PRO A 65 -39.07 20.98 -22.67
C PRO A 65 -37.72 20.74 -21.97
N ALA A 66 -37.78 20.38 -20.70
CA ALA A 66 -36.59 19.99 -19.94
C ALA A 66 -35.87 18.87 -20.71
N PRO A 67 -34.54 18.90 -20.80
CA PRO A 67 -33.79 17.86 -21.50
C PRO A 67 -34.10 16.48 -20.87
N PRO A 68 -34.24 15.43 -21.70
CA PRO A 68 -34.59 14.11 -21.22
C PRO A 68 -33.52 13.59 -20.25
N PRO A 69 -33.91 12.79 -19.24
CA PRO A 69 -32.97 12.21 -18.30
C PRO A 69 -31.92 11.35 -19.03
N PRO A 70 -30.66 11.35 -18.55
CA PRO A 70 -29.59 10.61 -19.21
C PRO A 70 -29.90 9.11 -19.27
N SER A 71 -29.58 8.50 -20.42
CA SER A 71 -29.87 7.09 -20.66
C SER A 71 -29.13 6.21 -19.65
N PRO A 72 -29.67 5.02 -19.31
CA PRO A 72 -29.03 4.11 -18.37
C PRO A 72 -27.61 3.70 -18.81
N ALA A 73 -27.34 3.69 -20.12
CA ALA A 73 -26.00 3.42 -20.66
C ALA A 73 -24.98 4.50 -20.27
N ILE A 74 -25.37 5.78 -20.24
CA ILE A 74 -24.49 6.88 -19.84
C ILE A 74 -24.11 6.74 -18.36
N GLN A 75 -25.07 6.38 -17.51
CA GLN A 75 -24.83 6.19 -16.08
C GLN A 75 -23.85 5.04 -15.79
N VAL A 76 -23.91 3.95 -16.57
CA VAL A 76 -22.96 2.83 -16.45
C VAL A 76 -21.55 3.26 -16.86
N VAL A 77 -21.41 4.03 -17.93
CA VAL A 77 -20.10 4.53 -18.38
C VAL A 77 -19.49 5.48 -17.36
N GLU A 78 -20.28 6.38 -16.78
CA GLU A 78 -19.83 7.28 -15.71
C GLU A 78 -19.41 6.50 -14.45
N ALA A 79 -20.15 5.46 -14.07
CA ALA A 79 -19.79 4.59 -12.95
C ALA A 79 -18.46 3.85 -13.20
N ILE A 80 -18.24 3.33 -14.41
CA ILE A 80 -16.97 2.70 -14.79
C ILE A 80 -15.83 3.73 -14.75
N GLY A 81 -16.05 4.93 -15.29
CA GLY A 81 -15.06 6.02 -15.26
C GLY A 81 -14.64 6.40 -13.85
N ALA A 82 -15.59 6.44 -12.91
CA ALA A 82 -15.29 6.70 -11.50
C ALA A 82 -14.42 5.60 -10.88
N VAL A 83 -14.71 4.33 -11.16
CA VAL A 83 -13.91 3.18 -10.68
C VAL A 83 -12.50 3.21 -11.27
N VAL A 84 -12.36 3.53 -12.56
CA VAL A 84 -11.06 3.64 -13.21
C VAL A 84 -10.22 4.75 -12.57
N ALA A 85 -10.80 5.95 -12.38
CA ALA A 85 -10.11 7.06 -11.73
C ALA A 85 -9.68 6.73 -10.29
N GLU A 86 -10.51 5.99 -9.54
CA GLU A 86 -10.15 5.49 -8.22
C GLU A 86 -8.98 4.49 -8.29
N SER A 87 -9.03 3.56 -9.25
CA SER A 87 -7.99 2.55 -9.43
C SER A 87 -6.63 3.16 -9.78
N GLU A 88 -6.60 4.19 -10.62
CA GLU A 88 -5.37 4.93 -10.97
C GLU A 88 -4.78 5.61 -9.73
N LYS A 89 -5.63 6.26 -8.92
CA LYS A 89 -5.20 6.88 -7.65
C LYS A 89 -4.66 5.85 -6.65
N VAL A 90 -5.21 4.64 -6.62
CA VAL A 90 -4.69 3.55 -5.78
C VAL A 90 -3.35 3.05 -6.33
N LEU A 91 -3.21 2.90 -7.65
CA LEU A 91 -1.96 2.50 -8.29
C LEU A 91 -0.82 3.48 -8.00
N GLU A 92 -1.06 4.79 -8.10
CA GLU A 92 -0.05 5.80 -7.76
C GLU A 92 0.43 5.67 -6.30
N LYS A 93 -0.49 5.44 -5.37
CA LYS A 93 -0.16 5.23 -3.95
C LYS A 93 0.65 3.95 -3.74
N LEU A 94 0.29 2.86 -4.42
CA LEU A 94 1.02 1.60 -4.35
C LEU A 94 2.42 1.74 -4.92
N HIS A 95 2.57 2.37 -6.08
CA HIS A 95 3.88 2.61 -6.69
C HIS A 95 4.79 3.46 -5.79
N LYS A 96 4.23 4.48 -5.12
CA LYS A 96 4.98 5.27 -4.13
C LYS A 96 5.41 4.44 -2.92
N LYS A 97 4.53 3.57 -2.41
CA LYS A 97 4.87 2.65 -1.31
C LYS A 97 5.94 1.65 -1.72
N GLU A 98 5.84 1.08 -2.92
CA GLU A 98 6.83 0.17 -3.46
C GLU A 98 8.21 0.84 -3.58
N ALA A 99 8.27 2.05 -4.13
CA ALA A 99 9.52 2.82 -4.24
C ALA A 99 10.14 3.07 -2.86
N MET A 100 9.34 3.51 -1.88
CA MET A 100 9.80 3.72 -0.49
C MET A 100 10.32 2.42 0.14
N MET A 101 9.58 1.32 0.01
CA MET A 101 10.00 0.02 0.55
C MET A 101 11.29 -0.46 -0.11
N ARG A 102 11.44 -0.29 -1.43
CA ARG A 102 12.68 -0.63 -2.15
C ARG A 102 13.87 0.19 -1.65
N GLU A 103 13.69 1.48 -1.42
CA GLU A 103 14.74 2.34 -0.89
C GLU A 103 15.14 1.90 0.53
N GLU A 104 14.15 1.64 1.41
CA GLU A 104 14.40 1.13 2.75
C GLU A 104 15.14 -0.20 2.72
N LEU A 105 14.68 -1.16 1.92
CA LEU A 105 15.36 -2.45 1.76
C LEU A 105 16.79 -2.27 1.25
N THR A 106 17.02 -1.34 0.31
CA THR A 106 18.37 -1.05 -0.19
C THR A 106 19.25 -0.45 0.89
N LYS A 107 18.71 0.48 1.70
CA LYS A 107 19.42 1.08 2.83
C LYS A 107 19.76 0.02 3.89
N ARG A 108 18.79 -0.80 4.26
CA ARG A 108 18.97 -1.92 5.20
C ARG A 108 19.94 -2.95 4.66
N ALA A 109 19.91 -3.24 3.36
CA ALA A 109 20.87 -4.14 2.72
C ALA A 109 22.28 -3.54 2.75
N LYS A 110 22.45 -2.22 2.59
CA LYS A 110 23.75 -1.56 2.76
C LYS A 110 24.22 -1.54 4.22
N GLU A 111 23.30 -1.44 5.16
CA GLU A 111 23.58 -1.49 6.61
C GLU A 111 23.96 -2.91 7.06
N LEU A 112 23.25 -3.93 6.55
CA LEU A 112 23.44 -5.35 6.85
C LEU A 112 24.51 -6.02 6.00
N ALA A 113 24.80 -5.49 4.81
CA ALA A 113 26.08 -5.68 4.15
C ALA A 113 27.11 -4.97 5.02
N GLY A 114 27.36 -5.55 6.20
CA GLY A 114 28.42 -5.15 7.07
C GLY A 114 29.68 -5.03 6.23
N ASN A 115 30.51 -4.06 6.58
CA ASN A 115 31.81 -3.84 5.96
C ASN A 115 32.39 -5.21 5.60
N PRO A 116 32.78 -5.44 4.31
CA PRO A 116 33.22 -6.75 3.85
C PRO A 116 34.15 -7.29 4.92
N SER A 117 33.78 -8.45 5.50
CA SER A 117 34.45 -8.97 6.69
C SER A 117 35.94 -8.83 6.47
N PRO A 118 36.69 -8.14 7.34
CA PRO A 118 38.05 -7.79 7.01
C PRO A 118 38.79 -9.07 6.63
N CYS A 119 39.52 -8.99 5.51
CA CYS A 119 40.24 -10.11 4.90
C CYS A 119 39.43 -11.04 3.98
N THR A 120 38.42 -10.53 3.25
CA THR A 120 37.67 -11.32 2.25
C THR A 120 38.57 -11.88 1.16
N ASP A 121 39.52 -11.09 0.68
CA ASP A 121 40.33 -11.42 -0.49
C ASP A 121 41.39 -12.46 -0.12
N GLU A 122 42.04 -12.29 1.03
CA GLU A 122 42.98 -13.26 1.58
C GLU A 122 42.28 -14.57 1.97
N ARG A 123 41.03 -14.51 2.46
CA ARG A 123 40.21 -15.71 2.70
C ARG A 123 39.90 -16.44 1.39
N ALA A 124 39.51 -15.71 0.34
CA ALA A 124 39.20 -16.27 -0.97
C ALA A 124 40.43 -16.94 -1.59
N GLY A 125 41.58 -16.26 -1.58
CA GLY A 125 42.85 -16.80 -2.09
C GLY A 125 43.37 -18.01 -1.30
N CYS A 126 43.17 -18.03 0.03
CA CYS A 126 43.47 -19.19 0.86
C CYS A 126 42.59 -20.39 0.50
N ALA A 127 41.28 -20.19 0.36
CA ALA A 127 40.35 -21.23 -0.05
C ALA A 127 40.64 -21.74 -1.47
N GLU A 128 40.99 -20.85 -2.39
CA GLU A 128 41.38 -21.21 -3.76
C GLU A 128 42.66 -22.02 -3.81
N CYS A 129 43.68 -21.64 -3.03
CA CYS A 129 44.90 -22.43 -2.93
C CYS A 129 44.62 -23.87 -2.49
N TYR A 130 43.77 -24.07 -1.47
CA TYR A 130 43.41 -25.40 -1.01
C TYR A 130 42.61 -26.20 -2.05
N ARG A 131 41.74 -25.55 -2.82
CA ARG A 131 41.04 -26.22 -3.94
C ARG A 131 42.00 -26.67 -5.04
N SER A 132 43.02 -25.88 -5.33
CA SER A 132 44.03 -26.20 -6.35
C SER A 132 45.08 -27.20 -5.86
N ASN A 133 45.28 -27.34 -4.55
CA ASN A 133 46.29 -28.20 -3.94
C ASN A 133 45.69 -29.24 -2.97
N MET A 134 44.62 -29.94 -3.38
CA MET A 134 43.93 -30.92 -2.52
C MET A 134 44.83 -32.08 -2.05
N GLN A 135 45.81 -32.49 -2.85
CA GLN A 135 46.73 -33.58 -2.52
C GLN A 135 47.89 -33.14 -1.60
N ASP A 136 48.23 -31.85 -1.61
CA ASP A 136 49.28 -31.30 -0.77
C ASP A 136 48.88 -29.92 -0.21
N PRO A 137 48.07 -29.91 0.87
CA PRO A 137 47.56 -28.68 1.48
C PRO A 137 48.67 -27.79 2.07
N LEU A 138 49.87 -28.33 2.31
CA LEU A 138 50.98 -27.58 2.92
C LEU A 138 51.59 -26.54 1.95
N LYS A 139 51.40 -26.72 0.64
CA LYS A 139 51.77 -25.71 -0.37
C LYS A 139 51.05 -24.37 -0.15
N CYS A 140 49.91 -24.38 0.53
CA CYS A 140 49.13 -23.18 0.83
C CYS A 140 49.57 -22.42 2.09
N ALA A 141 50.68 -22.81 2.72
CA ALA A 141 51.19 -22.16 3.93
C ALA A 141 51.38 -20.64 3.77
N GLU A 142 51.79 -20.16 2.59
CA GLU A 142 51.93 -18.73 2.34
C GLU A 142 50.58 -18.01 2.28
N ALA A 143 49.58 -18.61 1.63
CA ALA A 143 48.22 -18.06 1.56
C ALA A 143 47.57 -18.00 2.95
N VAL A 144 47.81 -19.01 3.80
CA VAL A 144 47.37 -19.03 5.20
C VAL A 144 48.06 -17.91 6.00
N LYS A 145 49.37 -17.71 5.85
CA LYS A 145 50.11 -16.64 6.54
C LYS A 145 49.60 -15.25 6.18
N ARG A 146 49.25 -15.01 4.91
CA ARG A 146 48.66 -13.74 4.45
C ARG A 146 47.28 -13.52 5.09
N PHE A 147 46.44 -14.54 5.10
CA PHE A 147 45.13 -14.47 5.76
C PHE A 147 45.25 -14.23 7.27
N GLU A 148 46.15 -14.94 7.95
CA GLU A 148 46.42 -14.75 9.38
C GLU A 148 46.92 -13.33 9.69
N ALA A 149 47.84 -12.81 8.87
CA ALA A 149 48.37 -11.45 9.02
C ALA A 149 47.26 -10.41 8.89
N CYS A 150 46.40 -10.54 7.88
CA CYS A 150 45.27 -9.66 7.71
C CYS A 150 44.31 -9.75 8.92
N VAL A 151 43.93 -10.96 9.37
CA VAL A 151 43.04 -11.13 10.53
C VAL A 151 43.64 -10.51 11.79
N ARG A 152 44.96 -10.63 11.97
CA ARG A 152 45.68 -10.02 13.09
C ARG A 152 45.63 -8.49 13.04
N MET A 153 45.78 -7.89 11.86
CA MET A 153 45.64 -6.44 11.67
C MET A 153 44.20 -6.00 11.90
N ALA A 154 43.24 -6.70 11.31
CA ALA A 154 41.81 -6.42 11.45
C ALA A 154 41.32 -6.43 12.90
N ARG A 155 41.81 -7.38 13.72
CA ARG A 155 41.52 -7.43 15.16
C ARG A 155 42.06 -6.22 15.92
N ARG A 156 43.23 -5.71 15.51
CA ARG A 156 43.83 -4.51 16.11
C ARG A 156 43.09 -3.23 15.70
N SER A 157 42.63 -3.16 14.45
CA SER A 157 41.86 -2.02 13.94
C SER A 157 40.39 -2.01 14.39
N GLY A 158 39.76 -3.18 14.54
CA GLY A 158 38.39 -3.34 15.03
C GLY A 158 38.20 -3.07 16.52
N GLY A 159 39.28 -3.03 17.31
CA GLY A 159 39.26 -2.61 18.72
C GLY A 159 39.16 -1.08 18.90
N ALA A 160 39.39 -0.28 17.85
CA ALA A 160 39.34 1.18 17.91
C ALA A 160 37.95 1.77 17.58
N MET A 161 37.05 1.02 16.95
CA MET A 161 35.68 1.46 16.62
C MET A 161 34.64 1.11 17.70
N GLY A 162 35.05 0.61 18.87
CA GLY A 162 34.16 0.33 20.00
C GLY A 162 34.09 1.44 21.07
N ALA A 163 34.78 2.56 20.87
CA ALA A 163 34.95 3.63 21.88
C ALA A 163 34.40 5.00 21.46
N ALA A 164 33.39 5.04 20.58
CA ALA A 164 32.62 6.24 20.32
C ALA A 164 31.12 5.89 20.39
N GLN A 165 30.58 5.96 21.61
CA GLN A 165 29.17 6.31 21.85
C GLN A 165 29.03 7.82 21.73
#